data_AF-A0A8T4D7K4-F1
#
_entry.id   AF-A0A8T4D7K4-F1
#
_cell.length_a   1.000
_cell.length_b   1.000
_cell.length_c   1.000
_cell.angle_alpha   90.00
_cell.angle_beta   90.00
_cell.angle_gamma   90.00
#
_symmetry.space_group_name_H-M   'P 1'
#
loop_
_entity.id
_entity.type
_entity.pdbx_description
1 polymer ?
#
loop_
_entity_poly.entity_id
_entity_poly.type
_entity_poly.pdbx_seq_one_letter_code
_entity_poly.pdbx_strand_id
1 'polypeptide(L)'
;MVNKRVLIFLSVSLTCFVLVAGGAYVFWWYSEQILENLKGYSARLEDDGFIVEEKPLTEFNVNFTQDWYWFGDFRTYAKQEKVTHIYIDHEINGLYYLTHVSPTNDSTVAIIFYYNKLS
;
A
#
# COMPACT_ATOMS: atom_id res chain seq x y z
N MET A 1 0.59 40.52 35.78
CA MET A 1 -0.42 40.46 34.69
C MET A 1 0.27 39.90 33.46
N VAL A 2 -0.05 38.67 33.05
CA VAL A 2 0.53 38.08 31.83
C VAL A 2 0.07 38.91 30.64
N ASN A 3 1.01 39.30 29.80
CA ASN A 3 0.73 40.22 28.71
C ASN A 3 -0.20 39.55 27.69
N LYS A 4 -1.28 40.22 27.27
CA LYS A 4 -2.33 39.63 26.40
C LYS A 4 -1.77 39.05 25.09
N ARG A 5 -0.67 39.64 24.58
CA ARG A 5 0.08 39.14 23.43
C ARG A 5 0.77 37.81 23.69
N VAL A 6 1.38 37.63 24.88
CA VAL A 6 2.06 36.39 25.27
C VAL A 6 1.05 35.23 25.42
N LEU A 7 -0.14 35.52 25.94
CA LEU A 7 -1.24 34.55 26.02
C LEU A 7 -1.72 34.08 24.64
N ILE A 8 -1.81 34.98 23.65
CA ILE A 8 -2.20 34.61 22.28
C ILE A 8 -1.12 33.75 21.61
N PHE A 9 0.17 34.09 21.76
CA PHE A 9 1.25 33.28 21.19
C PHE A 9 1.31 31.88 21.82
N LEU A 10 1.11 31.78 23.14
CA LEU A 10 1.03 30.50 23.82
C LEU A 10 -0.17 29.67 23.36
N SER A 11 -1.35 30.27 23.19
CA SER A 11 -2.53 29.54 22.74
C SER A 11 -2.37 29.03 21.31
N VAL A 12 -1.81 29.85 20.40
CA VAL A 12 -1.56 29.45 19.01
C VAL A 12 -0.51 28.33 18.96
N SER A 13 0.57 28.46 19.72
CA SER A 13 1.63 27.43 19.80
C SER A 13 1.08 26.11 20.33
N LEU A 14 0.25 26.14 21.37
CA LEU A 14 -0.38 24.95 21.93
C LEU A 14 -1.33 24.29 20.92
N THR A 15 -2.17 25.08 20.24
CA THR A 15 -3.06 24.55 19.20
C THR A 15 -2.29 23.91 18.06
N CYS A 16 -1.21 24.54 17.58
CA CYS A 16 -0.35 23.94 16.56
C CYS A 16 0.27 22.62 17.03
N PHE A 17 0.74 22.55 18.27
CA PHE A 17 1.30 21.31 18.82
C PHE A 17 0.26 20.18 18.88
N VAL A 18 -0.96 20.49 19.33
CA VAL A 18 -2.06 19.51 19.39
C VAL A 18 -2.44 19.02 18.00
N LEU A 19 -2.48 19.91 16.99
CA LEU A 19 -2.78 19.52 15.61
C LEU A 19 -1.68 18.63 15.01
N VAL A 20 -0.40 18.95 15.24
CA VAL A 20 0.71 18.15 14.73
C VAL A 20 0.78 16.79 15.43
N ALA A 21 0.69 16.76 16.76
CA ALA A 21 0.72 15.53 17.54
C ALA A 21 -0.50 14.65 17.26
N GLY A 22 -1.69 15.25 17.17
CA GLY A 22 -2.92 14.55 16.82
C GLY A 22 -2.88 13.99 15.40
N GLY A 23 -2.39 14.77 14.43
CA GLY A 23 -2.18 14.30 13.06
C GLY A 23 -1.21 13.12 13.00
N ALA A 24 -0.03 13.25 13.61
CA ALA A 24 0.97 12.19 13.65
C ALA A 24 0.43 10.90 14.29
N TYR A 25 -0.36 11.01 15.37
CA TYR A 25 -0.98 9.86 16.02
C TYR A 25 -1.99 9.15 15.10
N VAL A 26 -2.85 9.90 14.42
CA VAL A 26 -3.82 9.34 13.46
C VAL A 26 -3.10 8.66 12.29
N PHE A 27 -2.04 9.27 11.76
CA PHE A 27 -1.23 8.67 10.70
C PHE A 27 -0.56 7.36 11.14
N TRP A 28 0.01 7.34 12.35
CA TRP A 28 0.64 6.14 12.89
C TRP A 28 -0.37 5.00 13.08
N TRP A 29 -1.51 5.28 13.71
CA TRP A 29 -2.58 4.29 13.90
C TRP A 29 -3.08 3.72 12.57
N TYR A 30 -3.29 4.59 11.58
CA TYR A 30 -3.74 4.19 10.25
C TYR A 30 -2.72 3.28 9.55
N SER A 31 -1.43 3.59 9.67
CA SER A 31 -0.35 2.76 9.11
C SER A 31 -0.29 1.37 9.75
N GLU A 32 -0.47 1.28 11.07
CA GLU A 32 -0.46 0.01 11.80
C GLU A 32 -1.65 -0.86 11.38
N GLN A 33 -2.83 -0.25 11.27
CA GLN A 33 -4.04 -0.96 10.83
C GLN A 33 -3.92 -1.49 9.39
N ILE A 34 -3.28 -0.75 8.48
CA ILE A 34 -3.00 -1.23 7.11
C ILE A 34 -2.10 -2.46 7.15
N LEU A 35 -1.04 -2.42 7.96
CA LEU A 35 -0.05 -3.49 8.03
C LEU A 35 -0.64 -4.78 8.62
N GLU A 36 -1.47 -4.65 9.66
CA GLU A 36 -2.23 -5.79 10.21
C GLU A 36 -3.20 -6.37 9.19
N ASN A 37 -3.92 -5.52 8.47
CA ASN A 37 -4.84 -5.95 7.42
C ASN A 37 -4.11 -6.65 6.28
N LEU A 38 -2.92 -6.15 5.89
CA LEU A 38 -2.09 -6.74 4.84
C LEU A 38 -1.59 -8.12 5.24
N LYS A 39 -1.11 -8.29 6.48
CA LYS A 39 -0.69 -9.59 7.01
C LYS A 39 -1.84 -10.59 7.09
N GLY A 40 -3.02 -10.15 7.53
CA GLY A 40 -4.21 -11.00 7.52
C GLY A 40 -4.70 -11.32 6.11
N TYR A 41 -4.43 -10.45 5.14
CA TYR A 41 -4.75 -10.69 3.74
C TYR A 41 -3.77 -11.63 3.06
N SER A 42 -2.45 -11.48 3.29
CA SER A 42 -1.43 -12.37 2.75
C SER A 42 -1.65 -13.81 3.22
N ALA A 43 -1.95 -14.03 4.49
CA ALA A 43 -2.28 -15.35 5.01
C ALA A 43 -3.49 -15.98 4.28
N ARG A 44 -4.53 -15.19 3.97
CA ARG A 44 -5.69 -15.66 3.23
C ARG A 44 -5.40 -15.96 1.75
N LEU A 45 -4.40 -15.31 1.16
CA LEU A 45 -3.91 -15.65 -0.18
C LEU A 45 -3.11 -16.96 -0.14
N GLU A 46 -2.26 -17.14 0.88
CA GLU A 46 -1.52 -18.40 1.06
C GLU A 46 -2.46 -19.58 1.30
N ASP A 47 -3.50 -19.42 2.11
CA ASP A 47 -4.56 -20.42 2.36
C ASP A 47 -5.30 -20.83 1.06
N ASP A 48 -5.33 -19.95 0.07
CA ASP A 48 -5.90 -20.19 -1.25
C ASP A 48 -4.95 -20.89 -2.22
N GLY A 49 -3.70 -21.12 -1.81
CA GLY A 49 -2.65 -21.75 -2.62
C GLY A 49 -1.81 -20.78 -3.45
N PHE A 50 -1.89 -19.47 -3.20
CA PHE A 50 -0.95 -18.52 -3.77
C PHE A 50 0.38 -18.56 -3.04
N ILE A 51 1.48 -18.38 -3.77
CA ILE A 51 2.79 -18.08 -3.19
C ILE A 51 2.85 -16.57 -3.03
N VAL A 52 3.03 -16.10 -1.80
CA VAL A 52 3.14 -14.67 -1.48
C VAL A 52 4.57 -14.38 -1.04
N GLU A 53 5.22 -13.41 -1.70
CA GLU A 53 6.61 -13.03 -1.42
C GLU A 53 6.72 -11.50 -1.28
N GLU A 54 7.49 -11.03 -0.30
CA GLU A 54 7.85 -9.61 -0.23
C GLU A 54 9.00 -9.34 -1.19
N LYS A 55 8.74 -8.54 -2.23
CA LYS A 55 9.75 -8.22 -3.24
C LYS A 55 9.45 -6.91 -3.95
N PRO A 56 10.42 -5.98 -4.02
CA PRO A 56 10.22 -4.72 -4.70
C PRO A 56 10.10 -4.92 -6.22
N LEU A 57 9.20 -4.16 -6.84
CA LEU A 57 8.94 -4.23 -8.28
C LEU A 57 10.18 -3.88 -9.11
N THR A 58 11.06 -3.04 -8.55
CA THR A 58 12.31 -2.57 -9.17
C THR A 58 13.33 -3.69 -9.41
N GLU A 59 13.18 -4.85 -8.77
CA GLU A 59 14.01 -6.03 -9.02
C GLU A 59 13.61 -6.79 -10.29
N PHE A 60 12.47 -6.45 -10.89
CA PHE A 60 11.97 -7.10 -12.10
C PHE A 60 12.17 -6.23 -13.33
N ASN A 61 12.54 -6.87 -14.45
CA ASN A 61 12.56 -6.22 -15.75
C ASN A 61 11.13 -6.17 -16.33
N VAL A 62 10.39 -5.14 -15.93
CA VAL A 62 8.99 -4.93 -16.33
C VAL A 62 8.94 -3.91 -17.46
N ASN A 63 8.29 -4.28 -18.57
CA ASN A 63 8.12 -3.40 -19.72
C ASN A 63 7.00 -2.38 -19.48
N PHE A 64 5.93 -2.80 -18.82
CA PHE A 64 4.75 -1.99 -18.58
C PHE A 64 4.13 -2.32 -17.22
N THR A 65 3.62 -1.30 -16.53
CA THR A 65 2.79 -1.47 -15.33
C THR A 65 1.34 -1.21 -15.68
N GLN A 66 0.44 -2.01 -15.11
CA GLN A 66 -1.00 -1.79 -15.18
C GLN A 66 -1.54 -1.59 -13.78
N ASP A 67 -1.94 -0.34 -13.50
CA ASP A 67 -2.51 0.04 -12.22
C ASP A 67 -3.98 -0.39 -12.13
N TRP A 68 -4.31 -1.12 -11.08
CA TRP A 68 -5.67 -1.43 -10.67
C TRP A 68 -5.98 -0.73 -9.34
N TYR A 69 -7.14 -0.07 -9.31
CA TYR A 69 -7.50 0.81 -8.21
C TYR A 69 -8.26 0.10 -7.08
N TRP A 70 -8.63 -1.18 -7.25
CA TRP A 70 -9.50 -1.89 -6.32
C TRP A 70 -8.86 -3.15 -5.74
N PHE A 71 -8.37 -3.02 -4.51
CA PHE A 71 -7.76 -4.09 -3.74
C PHE A 71 -8.71 -5.25 -3.42
N GLY A 72 -10.01 -4.99 -3.30
CA GLY A 72 -11.02 -6.01 -3.00
C GLY A 72 -11.15 -7.08 -4.08
N ASP A 73 -10.89 -6.72 -5.35
CA ASP A 73 -11.05 -7.62 -6.49
C ASP A 73 -9.79 -8.42 -6.80
N PHE A 74 -8.66 -8.07 -6.20
CA PHE A 74 -7.35 -8.66 -6.49
C PHE A 74 -7.36 -10.18 -6.41
N ARG A 75 -7.81 -10.75 -5.29
CA ARG A 75 -7.89 -12.19 -5.05
C ARG A 75 -8.75 -12.90 -6.11
N THR A 76 -9.91 -12.34 -6.44
CA THR A 76 -10.82 -12.91 -7.45
C THR A 76 -10.18 -12.87 -8.82
N TYR A 77 -9.56 -11.75 -9.17
CA TYR A 77 -8.89 -11.55 -10.45
C TYR A 77 -7.68 -12.49 -10.59
N ALA A 78 -6.84 -12.58 -9.56
CA ALA A 78 -5.70 -13.50 -9.50
C ALA A 78 -6.13 -14.97 -9.72
N LYS A 79 -7.27 -15.39 -9.15
CA LYS A 79 -7.83 -16.73 -9.40
C LYS A 79 -8.28 -16.92 -10.86
N GLN A 80 -8.94 -15.93 -11.44
CA GLN A 80 -9.42 -15.97 -12.83
C GLN A 80 -8.24 -16.05 -13.82
N GLU A 81 -7.20 -15.26 -13.57
CA GLU A 81 -5.98 -15.22 -14.36
C GLU A 81 -5.01 -16.38 -14.05
N LYS A 82 -5.41 -17.30 -13.15
CA LYS A 82 -4.60 -18.46 -12.72
C LYS A 82 -3.20 -18.08 -12.23
N VAL A 83 -3.11 -16.94 -11.55
CA VAL A 83 -1.89 -16.47 -10.93
C VAL A 83 -1.46 -17.47 -9.85
N THR A 84 -0.16 -17.74 -9.78
CA THR A 84 0.43 -18.61 -8.75
C THR A 84 1.30 -17.85 -7.77
N HIS A 85 1.93 -16.76 -8.22
CA HIS A 85 2.86 -15.96 -7.43
C HIS A 85 2.37 -14.52 -7.33
N ILE A 86 2.33 -14.02 -6.11
CA ILE A 86 1.92 -12.67 -5.75
C ILE A 86 3.08 -12.03 -4.98
N TYR A 87 3.43 -10.82 -5.36
CA TYR A 87 4.47 -10.05 -4.72
C TYR A 87 3.89 -8.90 -3.93
N ILE A 88 4.49 -8.59 -2.79
CA ILE A 88 4.19 -7.42 -1.98
C ILE A 88 5.35 -6.44 -2.11
N ASP A 89 5.05 -5.21 -2.52
CA ASP A 89 6.00 -4.10 -2.54
C ASP A 89 5.49 -2.99 -1.60
N HIS A 90 6.21 -2.83 -0.50
CA HIS A 90 5.94 -1.84 0.54
C HIS A 90 6.32 -0.41 0.11
N GLU A 91 7.24 -0.23 -0.84
CA GLU A 91 7.65 1.10 -1.32
C GLU A 91 6.51 1.75 -2.12
N ILE A 92 5.83 0.95 -2.94
CA ILE A 92 4.68 1.41 -3.73
C ILE A 92 3.34 1.18 -3.02
N ASN A 93 3.34 0.59 -1.81
CA ASN A 93 2.15 0.18 -1.07
C ASN A 93 1.15 -0.66 -1.91
N GLY A 94 1.69 -1.69 -2.59
CA GLY A 94 0.91 -2.49 -3.52
C GLY A 94 1.22 -3.98 -3.49
N LEU A 95 0.23 -4.76 -3.93
CA LEU A 95 0.43 -6.16 -4.33
C LEU A 95 0.47 -6.22 -5.85
N TYR A 96 1.28 -7.10 -6.40
CA TYR A 96 1.31 -7.29 -7.85
C TYR A 96 1.60 -8.73 -8.23
N TYR A 97 1.32 -9.06 -9.48
CA TYR A 97 1.83 -10.26 -10.11
C TYR A 97 2.35 -9.91 -11.50
N LEU A 98 3.25 -10.77 -11.99
CA LEU A 98 3.86 -10.62 -13.29
C LEU A 98 3.15 -11.52 -14.30
N THR A 99 2.88 -10.97 -15.47
CA THR A 99 2.28 -11.70 -16.59
C THR A 99 2.95 -11.30 -17.91
N HIS A 100 2.79 -12.12 -18.94
CA HIS A 100 3.29 -11.81 -20.28
C HIS A 100 2.15 -11.26 -21.15
N VAL A 101 2.43 -10.24 -21.97
CA VAL A 101 1.44 -9.68 -22.91
C VAL A 101 0.99 -10.73 -23.93
N SER A 102 1.89 -11.63 -24.32
CA SER A 102 1.63 -12.74 -25.22
C SER A 102 2.59 -13.89 -24.90
N PRO A 103 2.19 -15.17 -25.03
CA PRO A 103 3.09 -16.31 -24.89
C PRO A 103 4.25 -16.33 -25.90
N THR A 104 4.20 -15.46 -26.92
CA THR A 104 5.23 -15.33 -27.95
C THR A 104 6.11 -14.09 -27.81
N ASN A 105 5.87 -13.24 -26.80
CA ASN A 105 6.58 -11.98 -26.61
C ASN A 105 7.20 -11.94 -25.20
N ASP A 106 8.47 -11.54 -25.12
CA ASP A 106 9.22 -11.46 -23.85
C ASP A 106 8.80 -10.25 -22.99
N SER A 107 7.81 -9.49 -23.44
CA SER A 107 7.31 -8.33 -22.71
C SER A 107 6.57 -8.74 -21.44
N THR A 108 7.14 -8.37 -20.30
CA THR A 108 6.60 -8.61 -18.95
C THR A 108 5.78 -7.40 -18.51
N VAL A 109 4.58 -7.66 -17.97
CA VAL A 109 3.68 -6.67 -17.40
C VAL A 109 3.49 -6.96 -15.93
N ALA A 110 3.58 -5.92 -15.10
CA ALA A 110 3.19 -6.00 -13.70
C ALA A 110 1.78 -5.45 -13.53
N ILE A 111 0.89 -6.26 -12.97
CA ILE A 111 -0.47 -5.84 -12.63
C ILE A 111 -0.47 -5.46 -11.15
N ILE A 112 -0.63 -4.18 -10.84
CA ILE A 112 -0.41 -3.62 -9.50
C ILE A 112 -1.74 -3.23 -8.86
N PHE A 113 -1.94 -3.64 -7.61
CA PHE A 113 -3.09 -3.36 -6.77
C PHE A 113 -2.64 -2.62 -5.52
N TYR A 114 -2.91 -1.32 -5.47
CA TYR A 114 -2.52 -0.48 -4.35
C TYR A 114 -3.49 -0.66 -3.18
N TYR A 115 -2.96 -0.93 -1.98
CA TYR A 115 -3.75 -0.93 -0.75
C TYR A 115 -3.68 0.41 -0.01
N ASN A 116 -2.74 1.28 -0.38
CA ASN A 116 -2.65 2.64 0.14
C ASN A 116 -2.07 3.59 -0.93
N LYS A 117 -2.87 3.91 -1.97
CA LYS A 117 -2.49 4.91 -2.97
C LYS A 117 -2.75 6.30 -2.39
N LEU A 118 -1.70 6.98 -1.93
CA LEU A 118 -1.76 8.43 -1.75
C LEU A 118 -1.79 9.04 -3.15
N SER A 119 -2.96 9.58 -3.54
CA SER A 119 -3.15 10.26 -4.84
C SER A 119 -2.32 11.52 -4.97
#